data_AF-A0A1I8FFN0-F1
#
_entry.id   AF-A0A1I8FFN0-F1
#
_cell.length_a   1.000
_cell.length_b   1.000
_cell.length_c   1.000
_cell.angle_alpha   90.00
_cell.angle_beta   90.00
_cell.angle_gamma   90.00
#
_symmetry.space_group_name_H-M   'P 1'
#
loop_
_entity.id
_entity.type
_entity.pdbx_description
1 polymer ?
#
loop_
_entity_poly.entity_id
_entity_poly.type
_entity_poly.pdbx_seq_one_letter_code
_entity_poly.pdbx_strand_id
1 'polypeptide(L)'
;MHDNLKQIADVRRMKDVQRLFDEEEDEDCRVFAAAKKKMMRLRRREGARDSRGEAAQPEPHQGAPGRRARSQAQRRGGAAVQRGRTRARRLAAEAAEQKQRDMEMVRARREADELFQQRERQRAQEKLAEERRRADLLASQARNRETEAQKAKQAELEYEAANLQLLEQEEEQFQSYATKVIDHCERGGRNTLPLRKAAKAGAGGGLGPQLPAAAASGRPTRPPTNAASSCPIFGETPPPR
;
A
#
# COMPACT_ATOMS: atom_id res chain seq x y z
N MET A 1 18.59 15.71 6.63
CA MET A 1 17.35 16.48 6.96
C MET A 1 16.23 16.26 5.95
N HIS A 2 16.50 16.24 4.63
CA HIS A 2 15.45 16.10 3.61
C HIS A 2 14.74 14.73 3.62
N ASP A 3 15.44 13.65 3.94
CA ASP A 3 14.83 12.30 3.98
C ASP A 3 13.81 12.13 5.10
N ASN A 4 14.02 12.82 6.24
CA ASN A 4 13.08 12.81 7.36
C ASN A 4 11.77 13.54 7.01
N LEU A 5 11.88 14.67 6.29
CA LEU A 5 10.69 15.40 5.82
C LEU A 5 9.89 14.58 4.80
N LYS A 6 10.57 13.78 3.96
CA LYS A 6 9.94 12.89 2.99
C LYS A 6 9.20 11.74 3.67
N GLN A 7 9.82 11.10 4.68
CA GLN A 7 9.15 10.06 5.49
C GLN A 7 7.90 10.59 6.23
N ILE A 8 7.97 11.81 6.79
CA ILE A 8 6.80 12.42 7.45
C ILE A 8 5.66 12.68 6.45
N ALA A 9 6.00 13.13 5.23
CA ALA A 9 5.01 13.35 4.18
C ALA A 9 4.37 12.04 3.69
N ASP A 10 5.14 10.96 3.61
CA ASP A 10 4.64 9.65 3.17
C ASP A 10 3.73 9.01 4.24
N VAL A 11 4.04 9.16 5.53
CA VAL A 11 3.17 8.71 6.62
C VAL A 11 1.85 9.49 6.65
N ARG A 12 1.88 10.79 6.36
CA ARG A 12 0.65 11.60 6.25
C ARG A 12 -0.21 11.12 5.08
N ARG A 13 0.38 10.89 3.90
CA ARG A 13 -0.33 10.34 2.75
C ARG A 13 -0.95 8.97 3.02
N MET A 14 -0.23 8.07 3.71
CA MET A 14 -0.81 6.76 4.08
C MET A 14 -2.01 6.92 5.02
N LYS A 15 -1.96 7.84 5.99
CA LYS A 15 -3.08 8.10 6.89
C LYS A 15 -4.29 8.70 6.16
N ASP A 16 -4.05 9.58 5.19
CA ASP A 16 -5.13 10.18 4.38
C ASP A 16 -5.80 9.12 3.49
N VAL A 17 -5.01 8.24 2.87
CA VAL A 17 -5.54 7.10 2.09
C VAL A 17 -6.34 6.16 2.99
N GLN A 18 -5.85 5.85 4.18
CA GLN A 18 -6.55 4.96 5.11
C GLN A 18 -7.85 5.58 5.61
N ARG A 19 -7.86 6.89 5.89
CA ARG A 19 -9.09 7.62 6.23
C ARG A 19 -10.12 7.59 5.11
N LEU A 20 -9.70 7.73 3.85
CA LEU A 20 -10.60 7.62 2.70
C LEU A 20 -11.21 6.21 2.58
N PHE A 21 -10.44 5.15 2.83
CA PHE A 21 -10.96 3.79 2.88
C PHE A 21 -11.96 3.59 4.03
N ASP A 22 -11.66 4.10 5.23
CA ASP A 22 -12.57 4.01 6.38
C ASP A 22 -13.88 4.78 6.12
N GLU A 23 -13.81 5.94 5.45
CA GLU A 23 -14.97 6.74 5.04
C GLU A 23 -15.81 6.03 3.96
N GLU A 24 -15.19 5.38 2.98
CA GLU A 24 -15.88 4.58 1.96
C GLU A 24 -16.58 3.35 2.57
N GLU A 25 -15.93 2.64 3.50
CA GLU A 25 -16.53 1.49 4.20
C GLU A 25 -17.75 1.89 5.06
N ASP A 26 -17.70 3.07 5.67
CA ASP A 26 -18.83 3.64 6.41
C ASP A 26 -20.01 4.02 5.50
N GLU A 27 -19.74 4.54 4.30
CA GLU A 27 -20.77 4.83 3.29
C GLU A 27 -21.44 3.55 2.79
N ASP A 28 -20.67 2.50 2.50
CA ASP A 28 -21.18 1.20 2.11
C ASP A 28 -22.05 0.57 3.21
N CYS A 29 -21.63 0.68 4.47
CA CYS A 29 -22.42 0.24 5.62
C CYS A 29 -23.76 0.99 5.72
N ARG A 30 -23.78 2.30 5.46
CA ARG A 30 -25.02 3.11 5.44
C ARG A 30 -25.95 2.72 4.29
N VAL A 31 -25.41 2.53 3.09
CA VAL A 31 -26.18 2.11 1.91
C VAL A 31 -26.78 0.72 2.13
N PHE A 32 -26.00 -0.21 2.67
CA PHE A 32 -26.47 -1.55 2.99
C PHE A 32 -27.56 -1.54 4.09
N ALA A 33 -27.39 -0.73 5.14
CA ALA A 33 -28.41 -0.56 6.17
C ALA A 33 -29.71 0.04 5.62
N ALA A 34 -29.62 1.04 4.73
CA ALA A 34 -30.78 1.64 4.06
C ALA A 34 -31.50 0.63 3.14
N ALA A 35 -30.75 -0.14 2.36
CA ALA A 35 -31.28 -1.20 1.50
C ALA A 35 -31.99 -2.30 2.33
N LYS A 36 -31.36 -2.76 3.41
CA LYS A 36 -31.94 -3.76 4.33
C LYS A 36 -33.23 -3.26 4.98
N LYS A 37 -33.27 -1.98 5.40
CA LYS A 37 -34.47 -1.33 5.95
C LYS A 37 -35.59 -1.23 4.90
N LYS A 38 -35.25 -0.96 3.64
CA LYS A 38 -36.22 -0.91 2.52
C LYS A 38 -36.78 -2.31 2.20
N MET A 39 -35.94 -3.33 2.18
CA MET A 39 -36.34 -4.73 1.95
C MET A 39 -37.26 -5.25 3.05
N MET A 40 -36.98 -4.94 4.32
CA MET A 40 -37.86 -5.29 5.45
C MET A 40 -39.23 -4.60 5.36
N ARG A 41 -39.29 -3.35 4.87
CA ARG A 41 -40.55 -2.64 4.65
C ARG A 41 -41.38 -3.23 3.50
N LEU A 42 -40.73 -3.70 2.44
CA LEU A 42 -41.40 -4.37 1.33
C LEU A 42 -42.00 -5.71 1.77
N ARG A 43 -41.22 -6.56 2.47
CA ARG A 43 -41.71 -7.83 3.02
C ARG A 43 -42.92 -7.66 3.96
N ARG A 44 -42.94 -6.61 4.80
CA ARG A 44 -44.10 -6.31 5.66
C ARG A 44 -45.33 -5.86 4.87
N ARG A 45 -45.17 -5.19 3.73
CA ARG A 45 -46.28 -4.74 2.88
C ARG A 45 -46.84 -5.86 2.02
N GLU A 46 -45.99 -6.80 1.61
CA GLU A 46 -46.35 -7.96 0.80
C GLU A 46 -47.22 -8.95 1.61
N GLY A 47 -46.80 -9.32 2.82
CA GLY A 47 -47.62 -10.15 3.71
C GLY A 47 -48.96 -9.51 4.16
N ALA A 48 -49.10 -8.19 4.05
CA ALA A 48 -50.35 -7.46 4.33
C ALA A 48 -51.29 -7.37 3.11
N ARG A 49 -50.81 -7.67 1.89
CA ARG A 49 -51.64 -7.73 0.69
C ARG A 49 -52.28 -9.10 0.50
N ASP A 50 -51.56 -10.16 0.85
CA ASP A 50 -52.05 -11.54 0.75
C ASP A 50 -53.23 -11.81 1.71
N SER A 51 -53.28 -11.10 2.85
CA SER A 51 -54.38 -11.20 3.83
C SER A 51 -55.65 -10.40 3.49
N ARG A 52 -55.66 -9.60 2.41
CA ARG A 52 -56.84 -8.83 1.95
C ARG A 52 -57.44 -9.33 0.62
N GLY A 53 -56.86 -10.37 0.00
CA GLY A 53 -57.32 -10.91 -1.28
C GLY A 53 -58.50 -11.89 -1.20
N GLU A 54 -58.92 -12.30 0.01
CA GLU A 54 -59.84 -13.43 0.22
C GLU A 54 -61.24 -13.02 0.74
N ALA A 55 -61.75 -11.86 0.30
CA ALA A 55 -63.11 -11.41 0.65
C ALA A 55 -63.75 -10.61 -0.48
N ALA A 56 -64.09 -11.27 -1.59
CA ALA A 56 -64.99 -10.71 -2.61
C ALA A 56 -65.69 -11.85 -3.37
N GLN A 57 -66.66 -12.51 -2.74
CA GLN A 57 -67.67 -13.29 -3.45
C GLN A 57 -68.76 -12.33 -3.96
N PRO A 58 -69.12 -12.34 -5.26
CA PRO A 58 -70.36 -11.73 -5.71
C PRO A 58 -71.47 -12.79 -5.82
N GLU A 59 -72.52 -12.61 -5.02
CA GLU A 59 -73.81 -13.32 -5.11
C GLU A 59 -74.51 -13.05 -6.45
N PRO A 60 -75.03 -14.06 -7.18
CA PRO A 60 -75.86 -13.83 -8.35
C PRO A 60 -77.35 -13.91 -8.00
N HIS A 61 -78.01 -12.76 -7.91
CA HIS A 61 -79.47 -12.67 -8.03
C HIS A 61 -79.88 -12.26 -9.45
N GLN A 62 -80.85 -12.97 -10.05
CA GLN A 62 -81.89 -12.34 -10.87
C GLN A 62 -83.02 -13.30 -11.27
N GLY A 63 -84.25 -12.87 -10.98
CA GLY A 63 -85.49 -13.35 -11.60
C GLY A 63 -85.75 -12.72 -12.97
N ALA A 64 -86.62 -13.38 -13.75
CA ALA A 64 -87.04 -12.97 -15.08
C ALA A 64 -87.95 -11.72 -15.07
N PRO A 65 -87.95 -10.91 -16.15
CA PRO A 65 -89.21 -10.80 -16.90
C PRO A 65 -89.09 -10.52 -18.42
N GLY A 66 -90.15 -10.90 -19.15
CA GLY A 66 -90.84 -10.03 -20.11
C GLY A 66 -90.25 -9.81 -21.51
N ARG A 67 -90.99 -10.21 -22.54
CA ARG A 67 -90.66 -10.18 -23.99
C ARG A 67 -90.36 -8.81 -24.64
N ARG A 68 -90.27 -7.69 -23.89
CA ARG A 68 -89.70 -6.40 -24.38
C ARG A 68 -88.17 -6.29 -24.16
N ALA A 69 -87.57 -7.23 -23.43
CA ALA A 69 -86.14 -7.23 -23.10
C ALA A 69 -85.21 -7.63 -24.26
N ARG A 70 -85.70 -8.26 -25.34
CA ARG A 70 -84.83 -8.84 -26.38
C ARG A 70 -84.12 -7.81 -27.26
N SER A 71 -84.76 -6.69 -27.59
CA SER A 71 -84.14 -5.61 -28.39
C SER A 71 -83.18 -4.73 -27.57
N GLN A 72 -83.50 -4.48 -26.29
CA GLN A 72 -82.61 -3.80 -25.34
C GLN A 72 -81.42 -4.69 -24.93
N ALA A 73 -81.63 -6.01 -24.80
CA ALA A 73 -80.56 -6.98 -24.55
C ALA A 73 -79.64 -7.16 -25.75
N GLN A 74 -80.14 -7.08 -27.00
CA GLN A 74 -79.28 -7.07 -28.19
C GLN A 74 -78.41 -5.81 -28.27
N ARG A 75 -78.95 -4.62 -27.96
CA ARG A 75 -78.16 -3.37 -27.86
C ARG A 75 -77.16 -3.38 -26.69
N ARG A 76 -77.55 -3.90 -25.52
CA ARG A 76 -76.66 -4.08 -24.35
C ARG A 76 -75.58 -5.15 -24.61
N GLY A 77 -75.90 -6.21 -25.34
CA GLY A 77 -74.96 -7.24 -25.77
C GLY A 77 -73.91 -6.70 -26.72
N GLY A 78 -74.30 -5.89 -27.71
CA GLY A 78 -73.34 -5.21 -28.60
C GLY A 78 -72.40 -4.26 -27.86
N ALA A 79 -72.91 -3.48 -26.89
CA ALA A 79 -72.10 -2.60 -26.05
C ALA A 79 -71.16 -3.38 -25.11
N ALA A 80 -71.60 -4.51 -24.56
CA ALA A 80 -70.77 -5.38 -23.72
C ALA A 80 -69.63 -6.04 -24.53
N VAL A 81 -69.91 -6.48 -25.76
CA VAL A 81 -68.91 -7.04 -26.67
C VAL A 81 -67.89 -5.98 -27.11
N GLN A 82 -68.32 -4.74 -27.40
CA GLN A 82 -67.39 -3.64 -27.68
C GLN A 82 -66.50 -3.32 -26.47
N ARG A 83 -67.07 -3.25 -25.26
CA ARG A 83 -66.31 -3.02 -24.02
C ARG A 83 -65.32 -4.14 -23.72
N GLY A 84 -65.71 -5.39 -23.98
CA GLY A 84 -64.82 -6.56 -23.88
C GLY A 84 -63.64 -6.47 -24.84
N ARG A 85 -63.89 -6.08 -26.10
CA ARG A 85 -62.83 -5.86 -27.11
C ARG A 85 -61.89 -4.72 -26.73
N THR A 86 -62.40 -3.60 -26.21
CA THR A 86 -61.55 -2.49 -25.75
C THR A 86 -60.71 -2.86 -24.53
N ARG A 87 -61.27 -3.64 -23.59
CA ARG A 87 -60.54 -4.14 -22.42
C ARG A 87 -59.45 -5.13 -22.82
N ALA A 88 -59.75 -6.06 -23.73
CA ALA A 88 -58.78 -7.00 -24.28
C ALA A 88 -57.63 -6.28 -25.01
N ARG A 89 -57.94 -5.23 -25.79
CA ARG A 89 -56.90 -4.40 -26.44
C ARG A 89 -56.02 -3.64 -25.43
N ARG A 90 -56.60 -3.10 -24.35
CA ARG A 90 -55.82 -2.42 -23.29
C ARG A 90 -54.91 -3.39 -22.55
N LEU A 91 -55.43 -4.54 -22.11
CA LEU A 91 -54.63 -5.58 -21.46
C LEU A 91 -53.52 -6.12 -22.37
N ALA A 92 -53.80 -6.28 -23.67
CA ALA A 92 -52.78 -6.68 -24.64
C ALA A 92 -51.71 -5.60 -24.86
N ALA A 93 -52.11 -4.31 -24.87
CA ALA A 93 -51.17 -3.20 -24.97
C ALA A 93 -50.29 -3.07 -23.72
N GLU A 94 -50.88 -3.18 -22.53
CA GLU A 94 -50.16 -3.18 -21.25
C GLU A 94 -49.19 -4.37 -21.15
N ALA A 95 -49.59 -5.57 -21.60
CA ALA A 95 -48.72 -6.73 -21.66
C ALA A 95 -47.59 -6.58 -22.69
N ALA A 96 -47.83 -5.91 -23.81
CA ALA A 96 -46.78 -5.60 -24.79
C ALA A 96 -45.78 -4.56 -24.24
N GLU A 97 -46.27 -3.55 -23.53
CA GLU A 97 -45.45 -2.54 -22.85
C GLU A 97 -44.60 -3.17 -21.73
N GLN A 98 -45.16 -4.10 -20.95
CA GLN A 98 -44.41 -4.87 -19.95
C GLN A 98 -43.28 -5.68 -20.60
N LYS A 99 -43.56 -6.39 -21.69
CA LYS A 99 -42.53 -7.13 -22.44
C LYS A 99 -41.42 -6.22 -22.95
N GLN A 100 -41.75 -5.02 -23.41
CA GLN A 100 -40.74 -4.04 -23.84
C GLN A 100 -39.85 -3.60 -22.66
N ARG A 101 -40.46 -3.27 -21.51
CA ARG A 101 -39.72 -2.91 -20.29
C ARG A 101 -38.82 -4.04 -19.79
N ASP A 102 -39.30 -5.28 -19.82
CA ASP A 102 -38.52 -6.44 -19.42
C ASP A 102 -37.32 -6.64 -20.36
N MET A 103 -37.52 -6.48 -21.67
CA MET A 103 -36.44 -6.56 -22.66
C MET A 103 -35.42 -5.43 -22.49
N GLU A 104 -35.86 -4.20 -22.23
CA GLU A 104 -34.99 -3.06 -21.94
C GLU A 104 -34.19 -3.26 -20.66
N MET A 105 -34.82 -3.80 -19.61
CA MET A 105 -34.14 -4.11 -18.34
C MET A 105 -33.07 -5.19 -18.52
N VAL A 106 -33.32 -6.23 -19.32
CA VAL A 106 -32.32 -7.26 -19.64
C VAL A 106 -31.14 -6.65 -20.42
N ARG A 107 -31.41 -5.74 -21.36
CA ARG A 107 -30.35 -5.03 -22.11
C ARG A 107 -29.51 -4.14 -21.21
N ALA A 108 -30.14 -3.32 -20.36
CA ALA A 108 -29.46 -2.47 -19.40
C ALA A 108 -28.58 -3.27 -18.44
N ARG A 109 -29.06 -4.44 -17.98
CA ARG A 109 -28.26 -5.34 -17.13
C ARG A 109 -27.02 -5.87 -17.87
N ARG A 110 -27.18 -6.28 -19.13
CA ARG A 110 -26.07 -6.77 -19.94
C ARG A 110 -25.01 -5.69 -20.17
N GLU A 111 -25.43 -4.47 -20.51
CA GLU A 111 -24.52 -3.33 -20.69
C GLU A 111 -23.80 -2.99 -19.37
N ALA A 112 -24.50 -3.04 -18.23
CA ALA A 112 -23.89 -2.84 -16.92
C ALA A 112 -22.84 -3.92 -16.60
N ASP A 113 -23.13 -5.19 -16.89
CA ASP A 113 -22.20 -6.30 -16.68
C ASP A 113 -20.96 -6.18 -17.59
N GLU A 114 -21.14 -5.75 -18.85
CA GLU A 114 -20.04 -5.53 -19.79
C GLU A 114 -19.14 -4.37 -19.32
N LEU A 115 -19.71 -3.25 -18.87
CA LEU A 115 -18.95 -2.14 -18.29
C LEU A 115 -18.22 -2.54 -17.02
N PHE A 116 -18.85 -3.34 -16.16
CA PHE A 116 -18.23 -3.86 -14.95
C PHE A 116 -17.00 -4.72 -15.27
N GLN A 117 -17.13 -5.65 -16.23
CA GLN A 117 -16.00 -6.48 -16.66
C GLN A 117 -14.86 -5.66 -17.25
N GLN A 118 -15.17 -4.62 -18.04
CA GLN A 118 -14.14 -3.73 -18.58
C GLN A 118 -13.41 -2.98 -17.48
N ARG A 119 -14.13 -2.44 -16.49
CA ARG A 119 -13.54 -1.76 -15.34
C ARG A 119 -12.66 -2.69 -14.51
N GLU A 120 -13.11 -3.90 -14.26
CA GLU A 120 -12.32 -4.89 -13.51
C GLU A 120 -11.04 -5.27 -14.26
N ARG A 121 -11.10 -5.44 -15.60
CA ARG A 121 -9.91 -5.68 -16.42
C ARG A 121 -8.95 -4.49 -16.38
N GLN A 122 -9.45 -3.25 -16.47
CA GLN A 122 -8.64 -2.04 -16.37
C GLN A 122 -7.96 -1.95 -15.01
N ARG A 123 -8.70 -2.11 -13.92
CA ARG A 123 -8.15 -2.13 -12.55
C ARG A 123 -7.09 -3.22 -12.36
N ALA A 124 -7.31 -4.41 -12.93
CA ALA A 124 -6.32 -5.48 -12.87
C ALA A 124 -5.04 -5.14 -13.65
N GLN A 125 -5.17 -4.49 -14.82
CA GLN A 125 -4.02 -4.03 -15.61
C GLN A 125 -3.25 -2.91 -14.90
N GLU A 126 -3.95 -1.97 -14.28
CA GLU A 126 -3.35 -0.89 -13.49
C GLU A 126 -2.57 -1.45 -12.30
N LYS A 127 -3.16 -2.37 -11.53
CA LYS A 127 -2.47 -3.05 -10.42
C LYS A 127 -1.21 -3.78 -10.90
N LEU A 128 -1.31 -4.52 -11.99
CA LEU A 128 -0.14 -5.21 -12.57
C LEU A 128 0.94 -4.21 -13.03
N ALA A 129 0.56 -3.07 -13.59
CA ALA A 129 1.50 -2.04 -14.00
C ALA A 129 2.18 -1.37 -12.78
N GLU A 130 1.43 -1.12 -11.70
CA GLU A 130 1.98 -0.60 -10.44
C GLU A 130 2.94 -1.58 -9.78
N GLU A 131 2.59 -2.88 -9.75
CA GLU A 131 3.47 -3.94 -9.24
C GLU A 131 4.77 -4.02 -10.05
N ARG A 132 4.68 -3.94 -11.38
CA ARG A 132 5.87 -3.89 -12.26
C ARG A 132 6.72 -2.67 -11.96
N ARG A 133 6.12 -1.47 -11.88
CA ARG A 133 6.84 -0.24 -11.51
C ARG A 133 7.53 -0.37 -10.15
N ARG A 134 6.85 -0.97 -9.16
CA ARG A 134 7.43 -1.23 -7.84
C ARG A 134 8.61 -2.20 -7.93
N ALA A 135 8.48 -3.27 -8.70
CA ALA A 135 9.55 -4.23 -8.92
C ALA A 135 10.77 -3.58 -9.60
N ASP A 136 10.55 -2.76 -10.62
CA ASP A 136 11.61 -2.01 -11.33
C ASP A 136 12.33 -1.04 -10.38
N LEU A 137 11.59 -0.32 -9.55
CA LEU A 137 12.17 0.56 -8.53
C LEU A 137 13.04 -0.23 -7.54
N LEU A 138 12.55 -1.36 -7.02
CA LEU A 138 13.33 -2.19 -6.10
C LEU A 138 14.58 -2.76 -6.77
N ALA A 139 14.48 -3.22 -8.00
CA ALA A 139 15.63 -3.69 -8.79
C ALA A 139 16.67 -2.58 -9.01
N SER A 140 16.22 -1.36 -9.33
CA SER A 140 17.11 -0.20 -9.48
C SER A 140 17.82 0.17 -8.17
N GLN A 141 17.11 0.12 -7.04
CA GLN A 141 17.69 0.38 -5.73
C GLN A 141 18.73 -0.67 -5.33
N ALA A 142 18.45 -1.96 -5.61
CA ALA A 142 19.41 -3.03 -5.37
C ALA A 142 20.69 -2.83 -6.19
N ARG A 143 20.54 -2.55 -7.49
CA ARG A 143 21.68 -2.25 -8.37
C ARG A 143 22.49 -1.05 -7.90
N ASN A 144 21.83 0.03 -7.48
CA ASN A 144 22.52 1.22 -6.97
C ASN A 144 23.34 0.88 -5.72
N ARG A 145 22.76 0.16 -4.74
CA ARG A 145 23.47 -0.29 -3.54
C ARG A 145 24.67 -1.17 -3.86
N GLU A 146 24.54 -2.07 -4.82
CA GLU A 146 25.67 -2.91 -5.27
C GLU A 146 26.79 -2.06 -5.88
N THR A 147 26.46 -1.10 -6.75
CA THR A 147 27.47 -0.22 -7.35
C THR A 147 28.15 0.67 -6.31
N GLU A 148 27.42 1.18 -5.32
CA GLU A 148 27.97 1.96 -4.22
C GLU A 148 28.88 1.11 -3.34
N ALA A 149 28.48 -0.12 -3.02
CA ALA A 149 29.30 -1.05 -2.25
C ALA A 149 30.59 -1.43 -3.01
N GLN A 150 30.54 -1.63 -4.32
CA GLN A 150 31.72 -1.89 -5.14
C GLN A 150 32.67 -0.70 -5.16
N LYS A 151 32.15 0.53 -5.34
CA LYS A 151 32.95 1.75 -5.28
C LYS A 151 33.60 1.94 -3.91
N ALA A 152 32.86 1.68 -2.83
CA ALA A 152 33.39 1.77 -1.47
C ALA A 152 34.56 0.79 -1.25
N LYS A 153 34.42 -0.46 -1.72
CA LYS A 153 35.50 -1.46 -1.66
C LYS A 153 36.72 -1.05 -2.48
N GLN A 154 36.50 -0.49 -3.67
CA GLN A 154 37.60 0.01 -4.50
C GLN A 154 38.35 1.16 -3.81
N ALA A 155 37.60 2.11 -3.24
CA ALA A 155 38.19 3.21 -2.48
C ALA A 155 38.96 2.73 -1.24
N GLU A 156 38.46 1.70 -0.55
CA GLU A 156 39.17 1.09 0.58
C GLU A 156 40.48 0.43 0.13
N LEU A 157 40.47 -0.34 -0.95
CA LEU A 157 41.68 -0.95 -1.53
C LEU A 157 42.68 0.10 -2.01
N GLU A 158 42.21 1.19 -2.63
CA GLU A 158 43.06 2.30 -3.06
C GLU A 158 43.70 3.02 -1.86
N TYR A 159 42.93 3.22 -0.79
CA TYR A 159 43.43 3.80 0.45
C TYR A 159 44.47 2.90 1.12
N GLU A 160 44.21 1.59 1.22
CA GLU A 160 45.16 0.62 1.75
C GLU A 160 46.45 0.59 0.92
N ALA A 161 46.35 0.61 -0.41
CA ALA A 161 47.50 0.66 -1.29
C ALA A 161 48.34 1.93 -1.09
N ALA A 162 47.69 3.09 -0.98
CA ALA A 162 48.38 4.35 -0.69
C ALA A 162 49.04 4.34 0.69
N ASN A 163 48.39 3.73 1.69
CA ASN A 163 48.93 3.60 3.03
C ASN A 163 50.13 2.64 3.07
N LEU A 164 50.10 1.55 2.30
CA LEU A 164 51.24 0.65 2.15
C LEU A 164 52.44 1.36 1.50
N GLN A 165 52.21 2.18 0.48
CA GLN A 165 53.27 2.99 -0.15
C GLN A 165 53.88 3.99 0.83
N LEU A 166 53.05 4.62 1.67
CA LEU A 166 53.54 5.52 2.72
C LEU A 166 54.40 4.78 3.75
N LEU A 167 53.94 3.61 4.22
CA LEU A 167 54.69 2.76 5.14
C LEU A 167 56.03 2.30 4.56
N GLU A 168 56.09 2.01 3.27
CA GLU A 168 57.34 1.65 2.58
C GLU A 168 58.34 2.82 2.63
N GLN A 169 57.88 4.04 2.31
CA GLN A 169 58.72 5.24 2.40
C GLN A 169 59.18 5.53 3.84
N GLU A 170 58.29 5.35 4.82
CA GLU A 170 58.63 5.52 6.24
C GLU A 170 59.66 4.49 6.72
N GLU A 171 59.54 3.23 6.29
CA GLU A 171 60.51 2.17 6.61
C GLU A 171 61.87 2.47 5.96
N GLU A 172 61.92 2.93 4.71
CA GLU A 172 63.16 3.33 4.05
C GLU A 172 63.87 4.47 4.80
N GLN A 173 63.10 5.47 5.24
CA GLN A 173 63.63 6.58 6.05
C GLN A 173 64.14 6.09 7.40
N PHE A 174 63.39 5.20 8.06
CA PHE A 174 63.78 4.59 9.33
C PHE A 174 65.08 3.80 9.20
N GLN A 175 65.20 2.93 8.20
CA GLN A 175 66.39 2.13 7.94
C GLN A 175 67.59 3.02 7.62
N SER A 176 67.42 4.03 6.75
CA SER A 176 68.47 5.01 6.43
C SER A 176 68.99 5.74 7.66
N TYR A 177 68.10 6.09 8.59
CA TYR A 177 68.47 6.72 9.86
C TYR A 177 69.13 5.73 10.84
N ALA A 178 68.59 4.52 10.97
CA ALA A 178 69.13 3.47 11.82
C ALA A 178 70.57 3.13 11.45
N THR A 179 70.88 3.00 10.16
CA THR A 179 72.26 2.78 9.68
C THR A 179 73.18 3.93 10.08
N LYS A 180 72.77 5.19 9.93
CA LYS A 180 73.57 6.36 10.36
C LYS A 180 73.89 6.33 11.85
N VAL A 181 72.93 5.95 12.69
CA VAL A 181 73.12 5.83 14.15
C VAL A 181 74.05 4.68 14.50
N ILE A 182 73.90 3.52 13.84
CA ILE A 182 74.79 2.37 14.02
C ILE A 182 76.22 2.78 13.64
N ASP A 183 76.44 3.37 12.47
CA ASP A 183 77.75 3.80 12.00
C ASP A 183 78.39 4.85 12.94
N HIS A 184 77.60 5.76 13.49
CA HIS A 184 78.07 6.72 14.48
C HIS A 184 78.51 6.03 15.79
N CYS A 185 77.74 5.08 16.30
CA CYS A 185 78.07 4.31 17.49
C CYS A 185 79.28 3.37 17.29
N GLU A 186 79.44 2.79 16.10
CA GLU A 186 80.59 1.96 15.73
C GLU A 186 81.88 2.78 15.71
N ARG A 187 81.85 3.97 15.08
CA ARG A 187 82.96 4.92 15.12
C ARG A 187 83.30 5.37 16.55
N GLY A 188 82.30 5.43 17.42
CA GLY A 188 82.45 5.73 18.86
C GLY A 188 82.89 4.54 19.73
N GLY A 189 83.15 3.36 19.16
CA GLY A 189 83.59 2.17 19.90
C GLY A 189 82.54 1.54 20.83
N ARG A 190 81.25 1.85 20.65
CA ARG A 190 80.15 1.30 21.47
C ARG A 190 79.65 -0.02 20.90
N ASN A 191 79.06 -0.87 21.74
CA ASN A 191 78.44 -2.13 21.29
C ASN A 191 77.17 -1.85 20.45
N THR A 192 77.20 -2.18 19.16
CA THR A 192 76.09 -1.95 18.22
C THR A 192 75.22 -3.17 17.95
N LEU A 193 75.52 -4.33 18.55
CA LEU A 193 74.74 -5.56 18.36
C LEU A 193 73.24 -5.40 18.66
N PRO A 194 72.81 -4.71 19.74
CA PRO A 194 71.39 -4.49 20.00
C PRO A 194 70.71 -3.64 18.93
N LEU A 195 71.41 -2.63 18.41
CA LEU A 195 70.88 -1.72 17.38
C LEU A 195 70.75 -2.43 16.03
N ARG A 196 71.77 -3.21 15.64
CA ARG A 196 71.70 -4.06 14.43
C ARG A 196 70.56 -5.08 14.51
N LYS A 197 70.34 -5.66 15.70
CA LYS A 197 69.22 -6.58 15.95
C LYS A 197 67.86 -5.89 15.82
N ALA A 198 67.73 -4.67 16.35
CA ALA A 198 66.50 -3.88 16.24
C ALA A 198 66.23 -3.41 14.80
N ALA A 199 67.24 -2.90 14.09
CA ALA A 199 67.10 -2.45 12.70
C ALA A 199 66.70 -3.59 11.76
N LYS A 200 67.29 -4.79 11.94
CA LYS A 200 66.92 -6.00 11.17
C LYS A 200 65.47 -6.44 11.39
N ALA A 201 64.89 -6.12 12.55
CA ALA A 201 63.49 -6.46 12.85
C ALA A 201 62.48 -5.50 12.17
N GLY A 202 62.92 -4.31 11.74
CA GLY A 202 62.11 -3.30 11.04
C GLY A 202 61.12 -2.54 11.94
N ALA A 203 60.43 -1.53 11.39
CA ALA A 203 59.33 -0.86 12.08
C ALA A 203 58.16 -1.85 12.27
N GLY A 204 57.94 -2.27 13.51
CA GLY A 204 56.94 -3.30 13.86
C GLY A 204 57.51 -4.66 14.23
N GLY A 205 58.84 -4.84 14.18
CA GLY A 205 59.52 -6.09 14.58
C GLY A 205 59.40 -6.47 16.05
N GLY A 206 58.85 -5.58 16.88
CA GLY A 206 58.32 -5.94 18.18
C GLY A 206 56.88 -6.39 18.04
N LEU A 207 56.66 -7.71 17.97
CA LEU A 207 55.53 -8.25 18.75
C LEU A 207 55.73 -7.65 20.14
N GLY A 208 54.98 -6.60 20.49
CA GLY A 208 55.01 -6.04 21.85
C GLY A 208 54.92 -7.19 22.85
N PRO A 209 55.40 -7.01 24.10
CA PRO A 209 55.38 -8.08 25.11
C PRO A 209 54.05 -8.83 25.01
N GLN A 210 54.11 -10.15 24.72
CA GLN A 210 52.91 -10.96 24.53
C GLN A 210 52.12 -10.90 25.82
N LEU A 211 51.17 -9.95 25.88
CA LEU A 211 50.20 -9.91 26.96
C LEU A 211 49.48 -11.26 26.88
N PRO A 212 49.44 -12.04 27.97
CA PRO A 212 48.80 -13.34 27.94
C PRO A 212 47.39 -13.17 27.40
N ALA A 213 46.99 -14.08 26.50
CA ALA A 213 45.84 -14.01 25.60
C ALA A 213 44.44 -13.97 26.27
N ALA A 214 44.35 -13.55 27.52
CA ALA A 214 43.11 -13.47 28.29
C ALA A 214 42.34 -12.14 28.14
N ALA A 215 42.85 -11.14 27.40
CA ALA A 215 42.26 -9.79 27.43
C ALA A 215 42.01 -9.10 26.07
N ALA A 216 42.18 -9.77 24.93
CA ALA A 216 42.13 -9.11 23.61
C ALA A 216 40.98 -9.55 22.68
N SER A 217 39.88 -10.09 23.23
CA SER A 217 38.60 -10.23 22.50
C SER A 217 37.51 -9.30 23.03
N GLY A 218 37.89 -8.15 23.57
CA GLY A 218 36.98 -7.06 23.89
C GLY A 218 36.94 -6.06 22.74
N ARG A 219 36.25 -6.36 21.64
CA ARG A 219 35.78 -5.29 20.75
C ARG A 219 34.92 -4.39 21.65
N PRO A 220 35.22 -3.08 21.82
CA PRO A 220 34.29 -2.22 22.53
C PRO A 220 33.03 -2.11 21.67
N THR A 221 32.03 -2.92 22.02
CA THR A 221 30.66 -2.68 21.60
C THR A 221 30.28 -1.34 22.19
N ARG A 222 30.22 -0.34 21.31
CA ARG A 222 29.66 0.97 21.60
C ARG A 222 28.27 0.73 22.21
N PRO A 223 28.00 1.10 23.48
CA PRO A 223 26.66 0.93 24.02
C PRO A 223 25.70 1.84 23.24
N PRO A 224 24.46 1.41 22.94
CA PRO A 224 23.46 2.30 22.40
C PRO A 224 23.21 3.41 23.43
N THR A 225 23.44 4.66 23.03
CA THR A 225 23.08 5.84 23.82
C THR A 225 21.56 5.93 23.92
N ASN A 226 20.98 5.22 24.88
CA ASN A 226 19.67 5.56 25.43
C ASN A 226 19.89 6.65 26.49
N ALA A 227 20.01 7.88 26.01
CA ALA A 227 19.99 9.08 26.84
C ALA A 227 18.79 9.93 26.40
N ALA A 228 17.59 9.43 26.68
CA ALA A 228 16.45 10.31 26.91
C ALA A 228 16.59 10.89 28.32
N SER A 229 17.59 11.76 28.53
CA SER A 229 17.64 12.65 29.68
C SER A 229 16.84 13.89 29.31
N SER A 230 15.59 13.92 29.75
CA SER A 230 14.80 15.14 29.87
C SER A 230 15.49 16.06 30.87
N CYS A 231 16.25 17.03 30.38
CA CYS A 231 16.61 18.23 31.12
C CYS A 231 15.92 19.43 30.45
N PRO A 232 15.05 20.16 31.16
CA PRO A 232 14.48 21.40 30.65
C PRO A 232 15.53 22.51 30.70
N ILE A 233 15.83 23.10 29.54
CA ILE A 233 16.61 24.34 29.46
C ILE A 233 15.63 25.49 29.67
N PHE A 234 15.67 26.07 30.87
CA PHE A 234 15.27 27.46 31.10
C PHE A 234 16.31 28.36 30.41
N GLY A 235 15.85 29.22 29.51
CA GLY A 235 16.68 30.19 28.78
C GLY A 235 15.83 31.37 28.36
N GLU A 236 15.94 32.44 29.13
CA GLU A 236 15.25 33.71 29.02
C GLU A 236 15.50 34.39 27.67
N THR A 237 14.45 34.97 27.09
CA THR A 237 14.53 35.93 25.99
C THR A 237 14.42 37.36 26.54
N PRO A 238 15.33 38.29 26.21
CA PRO A 238 15.13 39.70 26.51
C PRO A 238 14.25 40.38 25.44
N PRO A 239 13.52 41.46 25.80
CA PRO A 239 12.55 42.09 24.91
C PRO A 239 13.21 43.04 23.89
N PRO A 240 12.55 43.28 22.74
CA PRO A 240 13.03 44.25 21.76
C PRO A 240 12.72 45.70 22.18
N ARG A 241 13.57 46.61 21.70
CA ARG A 241 13.46 48.06 21.84
C ARG A 241 12.42 48.65 20.90
#